data_AF-A0A2R6JSV4-F1
#
_entry.id   AF-A0A2R6JSV4-F1
#
_cell.length_a   1.000
_cell.length_b   1.000
_cell.length_c   1.000
_cell.angle_alpha   90.00
_cell.angle_beta   90.00
_cell.angle_gamma   90.00
#
_symmetry.space_group_name_H-M   'P 1'
#
loop_
_entity.id
_entity.type
_entity.pdbx_description
1 polymer ?
#
loop_
_entity_poly.entity_id
_entity_poly.type
_entity_poly.pdbx_seq_one_letter_code
_entity_poly.pdbx_strand_id
1 'polypeptide(L)' 'MGTKHIRVDEDLHARIKSASREDETLGETLERLLEDYSLEQFAEDAADLDLEFSVEEATDGSVNATPPGEES' A
#
# COMPACT_ATOMS: atom_id res chain seq x y z
N MET A 1 3.07 -18.74 -11.55
CA MET A 1 2.30 -17.60 -10.98
C MET A 1 1.37 -17.11 -12.06
N GLY A 2 0.05 -17.03 -11.81
CA GLY A 2 -0.90 -16.54 -12.79
C GLY A 2 -0.83 -15.01 -12.91
N THR A 3 -0.93 -14.47 -14.11
CA THR A 3 -1.00 -13.02 -14.31
C THR A 3 -2.41 -12.52 -13.99
N LYS A 4 -2.50 -11.47 -13.16
CA LYS A 4 -3.74 -10.73 -12.93
C LYS A 4 -3.71 -9.44 -13.74
N HIS A 5 -4.85 -9.11 -14.35
CA HIS A 5 -5.04 -7.84 -15.04
C HIS A 5 -5.77 -6.86 -14.13
N ILE A 6 -5.26 -5.64 -14.04
CA ILE A 6 -5.88 -4.53 -13.31
C ILE A 6 -6.10 -3.35 -14.27
N ARG A 7 -7.13 -2.56 -14.01
CA ARG A 7 -7.33 -1.28 -14.71
C ARG A 7 -6.88 -0.16 -13.79
N VAL A 8 -6.16 0.79 -14.36
CA VAL A 8 -5.64 1.98 -13.68
C VAL A 8 -5.86 3.18 -14.59
N ASP A 9 -5.92 4.37 -13.98
CA ASP A 9 -5.94 5.62 -14.72
C ASP A 9 -4.64 5.86 -15.48
N GLU A 10 -4.72 6.68 -16.53
CA GLU A 10 -3.61 6.95 -17.43
C GLU A 10 -2.43 7.62 -16.70
N ASP A 11 -2.73 8.54 -15.77
CA ASP A 11 -1.71 9.21 -14.94
C ASP A 11 -0.96 8.22 -14.04
N LEU A 12 -1.68 7.27 -13.44
CA LEU A 12 -1.08 6.23 -12.59
C LEU A 12 -0.20 5.31 -13.44
N HIS A 13 -0.66 4.90 -14.62
CA HIS A 13 0.14 4.12 -15.55
C HIS A 13 1.39 4.88 -16.01
N ALA A 14 1.29 6.17 -16.33
CA ALA A 14 2.42 7.01 -16.72
C ALA A 14 3.45 7.15 -15.60
N ARG A 15 2.99 7.33 -14.34
CA ARG A 15 3.85 7.36 -13.16
C ARG A 15 4.62 6.06 -12.99
N ILE A 16 3.92 4.92 -13.03
CA ILE A 16 4.55 3.60 -12.89
C ILE A 16 5.57 3.37 -14.02
N LYS A 17 5.20 3.72 -15.26
CA LYS A 17 6.09 3.59 -16.41
C LYS A 17 7.33 4.48 -16.32
N SER A 18 7.19 5.70 -15.79
CA SER A 18 8.33 6.60 -15.56
C SER A 18 9.27 6.11 -14.46
N ALA A 19 8.75 5.31 -13.53
CA ALA A 19 9.52 4.72 -12.44
C ALA A 19 10.13 3.36 -12.80
N SER A 20 9.72 2.75 -13.92
CA SER A 20 10.21 1.45 -14.40
C SER A 20 11.65 1.56 -14.89
N ARG A 21 12.49 0.60 -14.51
CA ARG A 21 13.84 0.45 -15.08
C ARG A 21 13.81 -0.42 -16.34
N GLU A 22 14.83 -0.32 -17.18
CA GLU A 22 14.90 -0.99 -18.49
C GLU A 22 14.86 -2.52 -18.39
N ASP A 23 15.38 -3.08 -17.30
CA ASP A 23 15.42 -4.52 -17.03
C ASP A 23 14.28 -5.01 -16.12
N GLU A 24 13.32 -4.16 -15.76
CA GLU A 24 12.21 -4.50 -14.84
C GLU A 24 10.91 -4.75 -15.61
N THR A 25 10.15 -5.77 -15.20
CA THR A 25 8.73 -5.88 -15.56
C THR A 25 7.86 -4.92 -14.75
N LEU A 26 6.61 -4.73 -15.18
CA LEU A 26 5.61 -3.96 -14.42
C LEU A 26 5.43 -4.51 -12.99
N GLY A 27 5.41 -5.84 -12.85
CA GLY A 27 5.28 -6.50 -11.54
C GLY A 27 6.45 -6.18 -10.63
N GLU A 28 7.68 -6.34 -11.13
CA GLU A 28 8.90 -6.05 -10.36
C GLU A 28 9.02 -4.57 -9.99
N THR A 29 8.59 -3.68 -10.89
CA THR A 29 8.53 -2.24 -10.60
C THR A 29 7.56 -1.94 -9.46
N LEU A 30 6.37 -2.56 -9.48
CA LEU A 30 5.38 -2.40 -8.43
C LEU A 30 5.85 -3.01 -7.11
N GLU A 31 6.45 -4.20 -7.15
CA GLU A 31 7.05 -4.84 -5.97
C GLU A 31 8.06 -3.90 -5.34
N ARG A 32 9.04 -3.37 -6.10
CA ARG A 32 10.02 -2.41 -5.58
C ARG A 32 9.39 -1.11 -5.06
N LEU A 33 8.40 -0.56 -5.77
CA LEU A 33 7.75 0.69 -5.35
C LEU A 33 6.93 0.53 -4.07
N LEU A 34 6.40 -0.67 -3.81
CA LEU A 34 5.54 -0.96 -2.68
C LEU A 34 6.26 -1.68 -1.54
N GLU A 35 7.40 -2.32 -1.80
CA GLU A 35 8.21 -3.05 -0.82
C GLU A 35 8.75 -2.13 0.27
N ASP A 36 9.11 -0.89 -0.09
CA ASP A 36 9.58 0.14 0.86
C ASP A 36 8.43 0.92 1.52
N TYR A 37 7.18 0.72 1.09
CA TYR A 37 6.03 1.42 1.68
C TYR A 37 5.66 0.79 3.01
N SER A 38 6.31 1.26 4.07
CA SER A 38 6.06 0.79 5.43
C SER A 38 4.73 1.30 5.96
N LEU A 39 4.17 0.59 6.95
CA LEU A 39 2.98 1.05 7.68
C LEU A 39 3.20 2.43 8.33
N GLU A 40 4.45 2.74 8.68
CA GLU A 40 4.84 4.03 9.27
C GLU A 40 4.73 5.16 8.23
N GLN A 41 5.21 4.94 7.01
CA GLN A 41 5.05 5.88 5.90
C GLN A 41 3.58 6.07 5.52
N PHE A 42 2.80 4.99 5.56
CA PHE A 42 1.35 5.09 5.41
C PHE A 42 0.70 5.96 6.48
N ALA A 43 1.10 5.82 7.75
CA ALA A 43 0.57 6.63 8.84
C ALA A 43 0.94 8.11 8.70
N GLU A 44 2.14 8.42 8.19
CA GLU A 44 2.56 9.79 7.89
C GLU A 44 1.74 10.41 6.74
N ASP A 45 1.60 9.70 5.61
CA ASP A 45 0.76 10.15 4.48
C ASP A 45 -0.72 10.30 4.90
N ALA A 46 -1.22 9.36 5.70
CA ALA A 46 -2.59 9.37 6.23
C ALA A 46 -2.84 10.50 7.23
N ALA A 47 -1.80 11.01 7.90
CA ALA A 47 -1.91 12.17 8.78
C ALA A 47 -1.92 13.49 8.01
N ASP A 48 -1.28 13.55 6.83
CA ASP A 48 -1.30 14.71 5.93
C ASP A 48 -2.58 14.77 5.09
N LEU A 49 -3.12 13.61 4.74
CA LEU A 49 -4.46 13.49 4.19
C LEU A 49 -5.47 13.74 5.31
N ASP A 50 -6.35 14.74 5.16
CA ASP A 50 -7.49 14.96 6.06
C ASP A 50 -8.51 13.82 5.87
N LEU A 51 -8.14 12.64 6.33
CA LEU A 51 -8.92 11.42 6.26
C LEU A 51 -9.98 11.52 7.36
N GLU A 52 -11.11 12.13 7.03
CA GLU A 52 -12.33 12.09 7.84
C GLU A 52 -12.93 10.65 7.91
N PHE A 53 -12.12 9.60 7.71
CA PHE A 53 -12.54 8.21 7.78
C PHE A 53 -11.90 7.54 9.00
N SER A 54 -12.75 6.96 9.86
CA SER A 54 -12.29 6.14 10.97
C SER A 54 -12.01 4.72 10.48
N VAL A 55 -10.76 4.27 10.60
CA VAL A 55 -10.37 2.87 10.35
C VAL A 55 -11.19 1.91 11.18
N GLU A 56 -11.50 2.26 12.43
CA GLU A 56 -12.26 1.41 13.35
C GLU A 56 -13.71 1.23 12.86
N GLU A 57 -14.33 2.30 12.37
CA GLU A 57 -15.68 2.28 11.81
C GLU A 57 -15.73 1.51 10.48
N ALA A 58 -14.76 1.74 9.59
CA ALA A 58 -14.70 1.06 8.30
C ALA A 58 -14.41 -0.45 8.42
N THR A 59 -13.72 -0.87 9.49
CA THR A 59 -13.34 -2.26 9.72
C THR A 59 -14.25 -2.97 10.73
N ASP A 60 -15.30 -2.31 11.22
CA ASP A 60 -16.19 -2.84 12.28
C ASP A 60 -15.39 -3.42 13.46
N GLY A 61 -14.30 -2.75 13.85
CA GLY A 61 -13.40 -3.20 14.92
C GLY A 61 -12.66 -4.52 14.68
N SER A 62 -12.68 -5.09 13.46
CA SER A 62 -12.08 -6.39 13.15
C SER A 62 -10.54 -6.41 13.18
N VAL A 63 -9.90 -5.25 13.06
CA VAL A 63 -8.43 -5.11 13.09
C VAL A 63 -7.85 -4.99 14.51
N ASN A 64 -8.63 -5.29 15.56
CA ASN A 64 -8.17 -5.28 16.95
C ASN A 64 -7.10 -6.37 17.14
N ALA A 65 -5.86 -6.04 16.79
CA ALA A 65 -4.71 -6.89 17.00
C ALA A 65 -4.54 -7.03 18.51
N THR A 66 -4.76 -8.25 19.03
CA THR A 66 -4.33 -8.61 20.37
C THR A 66 -2.87 -8.19 20.52
N PRO A 67 -2.51 -7.32 21.49
CA PRO A 67 -1.12 -6.94 21.72
C PRO A 67 -0.31 -8.22 21.97
N PRO A 68 0.93 -8.34 21.44
CA PRO A 68 1.75 -9.51 21.73
C PRO A 68 1.91 -9.60 23.25
N GLY A 69 1.42 -10.71 23.81
CA GLY A 69 1.30 -10.87 25.25
C GLY A 69 2.65 -10.69 25.94
N GLU A 70 2.67 -9.88 26.99
CA GLU A 70 3.67 -10.01 28.05
C GLU A 70 3.46 -11.37 28.72
N GLU A 71 4.22 -12.36 28.29
CA GLU A 71 4.39 -13.62 29.00
C GLU A 71 5.07 -13.30 30.35
N SER A 72 4.30 -13.40 31.44
CA SER A 72 4.81 -13.33 32.83
C SER A 72 5.22 -14.71 33.33
#